data_AF-A0A2K6JPT2-F1
#
_entry.id   AF-A0A2K6JPT2-F1
#
_cell.length_a   1.000
_cell.length_b   1.000
_cell.length_c   1.000
_cell.angle_alpha   90.00
_cell.angle_beta   90.00
_cell.angle_gamma   90.00
#
_symmetry.space_group_name_H-M   'P 1'
#
loop_
_entity.id
_entity.type
_entity.pdbx_description
1 polymer ?
#
loop_
_entity_poly.entity_id
_entity_poly.type
_entity_poly.pdbx_seq_one_letter_code
_entity_poly.pdbx_strand_id
1 'polypeptide(L)' 'MAGHPKERVVTDEVHQNQILRELYLKELRTQKLYTQYHVNPLRKDNEEAHVLA' A
#
# COMPACT_ATOMS: atom_id res chain seq x y z
N MET A 1 -22.28 -17.48 31.53
CA MET A 1 -21.82 -17.81 30.17
C MET A 1 -22.85 -17.29 29.18
N ALA A 2 -22.57 -16.18 28.49
CA ALA A 2 -23.27 -15.79 27.26
C ALA A 2 -22.38 -14.79 26.54
N GLY A 3 -21.55 -15.30 25.63
CA GLY A 3 -20.66 -14.48 24.82
C GLY A 3 -21.47 -13.55 23.94
N HIS A 4 -21.19 -12.25 24.03
CA HIS A 4 -21.59 -11.30 23.00
C HIS A 4 -21.14 -11.84 21.64
N PRO A 5 -22.03 -11.99 20.64
CA PRO A 5 -21.59 -12.27 19.29
C PRO A 5 -20.82 -11.03 18.87
N LYS A 6 -19.49 -11.14 18.90
CA LYS A 6 -18.63 -10.14 18.28
C LYS A 6 -18.99 -10.22 16.80
N GLU A 7 -19.79 -9.27 16.36
CA GLU A 7 -20.04 -8.91 14.98
C GLU A 7 -18.68 -8.51 14.40
N ARG A 8 -17.87 -9.53 14.13
CA ARG A 8 -16.46 -9.41 13.79
C ARG A 8 -16.42 -9.31 12.27
N VAL A 9 -16.11 -8.10 11.82
CA VAL A 9 -15.18 -7.87 10.70
C VAL A 9 -15.69 -8.30 9.33
N VAL A 10 -16.89 -7.91 8.93
CA VAL A 10 -17.28 -7.91 7.50
C VAL A 10 -17.17 -6.50 6.90
N THR A 11 -17.00 -5.48 7.73
CA THR A 11 -17.03 -4.07 7.34
C THR A 11 -15.79 -3.54 6.63
N ASP A 12 -14.71 -4.31 6.48
CA ASP A 12 -13.44 -3.70 6.07
C ASP A 12 -12.64 -4.45 5.01
N GLU A 13 -13.15 -5.53 4.41
CA GLU A 13 -12.42 -6.25 3.36
C GLU A 13 -12.20 -5.38 2.11
N VAL A 14 -13.22 -4.64 1.68
CA VAL A 14 -13.11 -3.75 0.51
C VAL A 14 -12.11 -2.61 0.77
N HIS A 15 -12.10 -2.05 1.97
CA HIS A 15 -11.15 -1.02 2.38
C HIS A 15 -9.72 -1.58 2.51
N GLN A 16 -9.56 -2.74 3.15
CA GLN A 16 -8.28 -3.45 3.21
C GLN A 16 -7.76 -3.82 1.82
N ASN A 17 -8.64 -4.27 0.93
CA ASN A 17 -8.30 -4.55 -0.46
C ASN A 17 -7.90 -3.28 -1.21
N GLN A 18 -8.51 -2.14 -0.91
CA GLN A 18 -8.09 -0.86 -1.47
C GLN A 18 -6.67 -0.49 -1.01
N ILE A 19 -6.38 -0.63 0.29
CA ILE A 19 -5.03 -0.42 0.84
C ILE A 19 -4.02 -1.38 0.17
N LEU A 20 -4.34 -2.68 0.12
CA LEU A 20 -3.48 -3.69 -0.49
C LEU A 20 -3.23 -3.40 -1.98
N ARG A 21 -4.25 -2.97 -2.72
CA ARG A 21 -4.13 -2.60 -4.12
C ARG A 21 -3.20 -1.42 -4.33
N GLU A 22 -3.31 -0.38 -3.51
CA GLU A 22 -2.41 0.78 -3.57
C GLU A 22 -0.95 0.39 -3.27
N LEU A 23 -0.74 -0.48 -2.28
CA LEU A 23 0.59 -1.01 -1.96
C LEU A 23 1.18 -1.80 -3.13
N TYR A 24 0.41 -2.71 -3.73
CA TYR A 24 0.85 -3.49 -4.88
C TYR A 24 1.23 -2.62 -6.09
N LEU A 25 0.46 -1.57 -6.36
CA LEU A 25 0.75 -0.65 -7.47
C LEU A 25 2.05 0.15 -7.23
N LYS A 26 2.30 0.59 -5.99
CA LYS A 26 3.54 1.27 -5.62
C LYS A 26 4.73 0.34 -5.78
N GLU A 27 4.63 -0.89 -5.29
CA GLU A 27 5.67 -1.90 -5.40
C GLU A 27 5.99 -2.22 -6.88
N LEU A 28 4.95 -2.45 -7.69
CA LEU A 28 5.13 -2.73 -9.11
C LEU A 28 5.77 -1.55 -9.86
N ARG A 29 5.38 -0.31 -9.53
CA ARG A 29 5.99 0.89 -10.11
C ARG A 29 7.48 0.97 -9.76
N THR A 30 7.84 0.75 -8.50
CA THR A 30 9.23 0.73 -8.03
C THR A 30 10.05 -0.33 -8.75
N GLN A 31 9.50 -1.54 -8.89
CA GLN A 31 10.16 -2.62 -9.63
C GLN A 31 10.40 -2.27 -11.10
N LYS A 32 9.42 -1.66 -11.78
CA LYS A 32 9.60 -1.19 -13.17
C LYS A 32 10.67 -0.12 -13.28
N LEU A 33 10.69 0.86 -12.37
CA LEU A 33 11.72 1.89 -12.35
C LEU A 33 13.11 1.27 -12.20
N TYR A 34 13.28 0.34 -11.26
CA TYR A 34 14.57 -0.29 -11.00
C TYR A 34 15.05 -1.18 -12.16
N THR A 35 14.14 -1.96 -12.76
CA THR A 35 14.50 -3.01 -13.73
C THR A 35 14.46 -2.55 -15.18
N GLN A 36 13.45 -1.77 -15.58
CA GLN A 36 13.25 -1.36 -16.98
C GLN A 36 13.86 0.00 -17.26
N TYR A 37 13.73 0.93 -16.32
CA TYR A 37 14.23 2.29 -16.48
C TYR A 37 15.59 2.52 -15.79
N HIS A 38 16.08 1.54 -15.04
CA HIS A 38 17.32 1.62 -14.23
C HIS A 38 17.38 2.84 -13.30
N VAL A 39 16.22 3.32 -12.88
CA VAL A 39 16.04 4.39 -11.90
C VAL A 39 15.81 3.75 -10.54
N ASN A 40 16.63 4.08 -9.54
CA ASN A 40 16.40 3.63 -8.18
C ASN A 40 15.68 4.73 -7.37
N PRO A 41 14.36 4.64 -7.18
CA PRO A 41 13.61 5.66 -6.43
C PRO A 41 13.94 5.66 -4.92
N LEU A 42 14.73 4.70 -4.44
CA LEU A 42 15.19 4.61 -3.04
C LEU A 42 16.61 5.18 -2.85
N ARG A 43 17.27 5.62 -3.93
CA ARG A 43 18.52 6.38 -3.81
C ARG A 43 18.16 7.82 -3.44
N LYS A 44 18.83 8.33 -2.41
CA LYS A 44 18.59 9.61 -1.77
C LYS A 44 18.72 10.77 -2.74
N ASP A 45 17.66 11.12 -3.44
CA ASP A 45 17.49 12.43 -4.09
C ASP A 45 16.07 12.99 -3.98
N ASN A 46 15.08 12.24 -3.44
CA ASN A 46 13.70 12.72 -3.33
C ASN A 46 13.14 12.53 -1.90
N GLU A 47 13.46 13.48 -1.01
CA GLU A 47 12.82 13.65 0.31
C GLU A 47 11.37 14.17 0.25
N GLU A 48 10.77 14.36 -0.93
CA GLU A 48 9.51 15.14 -1.07
C GLU A 48 8.30 14.38 -1.63
N ALA A 49 8.34 13.06 -1.86
CA ALA A 49 7.15 12.35 -2.37
C ALA A 49 6.14 11.91 -1.28
N HIS A 50 6.29 12.38 -0.04
CA HIS A 50 5.40 12.04 1.07
C HIS A 50 4.52 13.19 1.59
N VAL A 51 4.59 14.38 1.00
CA VAL A 51 3.71 15.49 1.37
C VAL A 51 2.99 15.98 0.13
N LEU A 52 1.80 15.42 -0.12
CA LEU A 52 0.65 16.08 -0.73
C LEU A 52 -0.51 15.08 -0.67
N ALA A 53 -1.09 15.00 0.53
CA ALA A 53 -2.52 14.85 0.72
C ALA A 53 -3.13 16.25 0.69
#